data_AF-A0A840CRT9-F1
#
_entry.id   AF-A0A840CRT9-F1
#
_cell.length_a   1.000
_cell.length_b   1.000
_cell.length_c   1.000
_cell.angle_alpha   90.00
_cell.angle_beta   90.00
_cell.angle_gamma   90.00
#
_symmetry.space_group_name_H-M   'P 1'
#
loop_
_entity.id
_entity.type
_entity.pdbx_description
1 polymer ?
#
loop_
_entity_poly.entity_id
_entity_poly.type
_entity_poly.pdbx_seq_one_letter_code
_entity_poly.pdbx_strand_id
1 'polypeptide(L)'
;MRKYLALLLMSLFVTNISVLAKTKKAVFVIIDGVPADQIERLHTPTIFDIASKGAYARAYTGGEIGLYSQTPTISAIGYTNLLTATWMNKHNVNGNSNLKPNYNYWTIFRIAKEQKEDYKTAIYSSWTDNRTVLLGEGKPETNRLKIDYVKDGYDLDTKNFPKKEKDLHVFDIDEQVSKDAAQGIREDAPDLSWVYLWYTDDAGHSMGNGEYFDAYVRKADAQVSRIWEAVKYREKHFDEEWMVVITTDHGRDLTGRGHGGQSLRERTTWISTNVRVNNHFKKGELSITDITPSICRFLNFKVPQSVLWEQDGLPFVGKVNISNLHAMPYDDAICLSWKCCSGDVPVKIYVACANQFKEGGEDKWIELDTVRSKSKQYKVNLQGLPKSDFYKFVLVAPENHLNCWTK
;
A
#
# COMPACT_ATOMS: atom_id res chain seq x y z
N MET A 1 70.09 23.23 17.12
CA MET A 1 69.56 23.33 15.75
C MET A 1 68.99 21.99 15.32
N ARG A 2 67.68 21.99 14.98
CA ARG A 2 66.99 21.13 14.01
C ARG A 2 67.38 19.64 13.96
N LYS A 3 66.47 18.74 14.40
CA LYS A 3 66.09 17.50 13.65
C LYS A 3 65.19 16.49 14.39
N TYR A 4 64.58 16.80 15.53
CA TYR A 4 63.64 15.87 16.20
C TYR A 4 62.26 16.49 16.50
N LEU A 5 61.83 17.44 15.67
CA LEU A 5 60.49 18.03 15.73
C LEU A 5 59.81 17.90 14.36
N ALA A 6 59.87 16.71 13.77
CA ALA A 6 59.21 16.36 12.51
C ALA A 6 58.48 15.02 12.61
N LEU A 7 57.99 14.68 13.81
CA LEU A 7 57.26 13.45 14.10
C LEU A 7 55.95 13.73 14.84
N LEU A 8 55.42 14.94 14.67
CA LEU A 8 54.21 15.38 15.36
C LEU A 8 53.44 16.37 14.46
N LEU A 9 53.08 15.91 13.25
CA LEU A 9 52.06 16.51 12.37
C LEU A 9 51.90 15.67 11.10
N MET A 10 51.91 14.33 11.22
CA MET A 10 51.18 13.52 10.25
C MET A 10 49.75 13.48 10.79
N SER A 11 49.05 14.58 10.53
CA SER A 11 47.60 14.65 10.74
C SER A 11 47.00 13.48 9.97
N LEU A 12 46.54 12.48 10.73
CA LEU A 12 45.52 11.57 10.29
C LEU A 12 44.30 12.42 9.92
N PHE A 13 44.28 12.91 8.68
CA PHE A 13 43.06 13.15 7.95
C PHE A 13 42.42 11.76 7.76
N VAL A 14 41.82 11.23 8.82
CA VAL A 14 40.71 10.31 8.65
C VAL A 14 39.61 11.18 8.06
N THR A 15 39.60 11.29 6.73
CA THR A 15 38.39 11.66 6.02
C THR A 15 37.36 10.64 6.44
N ASN A 16 36.48 11.03 7.37
CA ASN A 16 35.20 10.39 7.55
C ASN A 16 34.47 10.56 6.21
N ILE A 17 34.71 9.62 5.29
CA ILE A 17 33.82 9.39 4.17
C ILE A 17 32.54 8.87 4.84
N SER A 18 31.72 9.80 5.30
CA SER A 18 30.32 9.51 5.53
C SER A 18 29.78 9.15 4.15
N VAL A 19 29.74 7.84 3.84
CA VAL A 19 28.94 7.35 2.72
C VAL A 19 27.52 7.79 3.06
N LEU A 20 27.07 8.88 2.42
CA LEU A 20 25.71 9.33 2.58
C LEU A 20 24.82 8.16 2.15
N ALA A 21 23.84 7.80 2.96
CA ALA A 21 22.88 6.79 2.54
C ALA A 21 22.15 7.32 1.30
N LYS A 22 21.91 6.44 0.31
CA LYS A 22 21.18 6.79 -0.91
C LYS A 22 19.85 7.47 -0.59
N THR A 23 19.47 8.44 -1.41
CA THR A 23 18.14 9.06 -1.29
C THR A 23 17.08 8.03 -1.69
N LYS A 24 16.19 7.71 -0.76
CA LYS A 24 15.14 6.71 -1.00
C LYS A 24 13.91 7.34 -1.64
N LYS A 25 13.38 6.66 -2.65
CA LYS A 25 12.23 7.09 -3.44
C LYS A 25 11.27 5.92 -3.63
N ALA A 26 9.97 6.16 -3.78
CA ALA A 26 9.01 5.11 -4.05
C ALA A 26 8.02 5.49 -5.15
N VAL A 27 7.73 4.54 -6.03
CA VAL A 27 6.60 4.61 -6.95
C VAL A 27 5.77 3.33 -6.82
N PHE A 28 4.47 3.50 -6.63
CA PHE A 28 3.53 2.39 -6.72
C PHE A 28 2.59 2.60 -7.90
N VAL A 29 2.35 1.51 -8.64
CA VAL A 29 1.54 1.48 -9.86
C VAL A 29 0.40 0.51 -9.65
N ILE A 30 -0.82 0.98 -9.90
CA ILE A 30 -2.02 0.13 -9.93
C ILE A 30 -2.41 -0.06 -11.40
N ILE A 31 -2.47 -1.32 -11.83
CA ILE A 31 -3.08 -1.74 -13.10
C ILE A 31 -4.45 -2.33 -12.75
N ASP A 32 -5.51 -1.60 -13.06
CA ASP A 32 -6.87 -1.89 -12.58
C ASP A 32 -7.42 -3.23 -13.09
N GLY A 33 -7.99 -4.04 -12.19
CA GLY A 33 -8.76 -5.22 -12.54
C GLY A 33 -8.01 -6.38 -13.23
N VAL A 34 -6.72 -6.56 -13.00
CA VAL A 34 -5.93 -7.66 -13.58
C VAL A 34 -5.63 -8.76 -12.56
N PRO A 35 -6.39 -9.87 -12.53
CA PRO A 35 -6.17 -10.94 -11.55
C PRO A 35 -4.83 -11.67 -11.80
N ALA A 36 -4.25 -12.23 -10.74
CA ALA A 36 -2.89 -12.79 -10.78
C ALA A 36 -2.68 -13.90 -11.82
N ASP A 37 -3.72 -14.69 -12.12
CA ASP A 37 -3.66 -15.74 -13.14
C ASP A 37 -3.32 -15.19 -14.54
N GLN A 38 -3.68 -13.95 -14.82
CA GLN A 38 -3.42 -13.30 -16.11
C GLN A 38 -1.96 -12.88 -16.23
N ILE A 39 -1.41 -12.26 -15.18
CA ILE A 39 0.01 -11.90 -15.10
C ILE A 39 0.89 -13.12 -15.28
N GLU A 40 0.59 -14.19 -14.54
CA GLU A 40 1.35 -15.45 -14.58
C GLU A 40 1.25 -16.13 -15.93
N ARG A 41 0.05 -16.24 -16.52
CA ARG A 41 -0.13 -16.89 -17.82
C ARG A 41 0.52 -16.11 -18.94
N LEU A 42 0.39 -14.78 -18.94
CA LEU A 42 0.90 -13.93 -20.01
C LEU A 42 2.41 -13.68 -19.92
N HIS A 43 3.03 -14.01 -18.77
CA HIS A 43 4.45 -13.80 -18.50
C HIS A 43 4.87 -12.35 -18.82
N THR A 44 4.19 -11.39 -18.18
CA THR A 44 4.39 -9.96 -18.42
C THR A 44 5.84 -9.54 -18.15
N PRO A 45 6.64 -9.26 -19.20
CA PRO A 45 8.09 -9.25 -19.09
C PRO A 45 8.62 -8.15 -18.16
N THR A 46 8.01 -6.97 -18.15
CA THR A 46 8.47 -5.88 -17.28
C THR A 46 8.15 -6.15 -15.82
N ILE A 47 6.92 -6.60 -15.53
CA ILE A 47 6.51 -6.96 -14.16
C ILE A 47 7.43 -8.05 -13.59
N PHE A 48 7.82 -9.04 -14.40
CA PHE A 48 8.76 -10.08 -13.97
C PHE A 48 10.23 -9.61 -13.94
N ASP A 49 10.64 -8.64 -14.77
CA ASP A 49 11.97 -8.00 -14.65
C ASP A 49 12.10 -7.26 -13.32
N ILE A 50 11.07 -6.50 -12.91
CA ILE A 50 10.99 -5.86 -11.58
C ILE A 50 11.10 -6.91 -10.48
N ALA A 51 10.29 -7.96 -10.55
CA ALA A 51 10.31 -9.06 -9.58
C ALA A 51 11.66 -9.79 -9.51
N SER A 52 12.42 -9.85 -10.60
CA SER A 52 13.75 -10.49 -10.63
C SER A 52 14.76 -9.79 -9.71
N LYS A 53 14.53 -8.50 -9.39
CA LYS A 53 15.34 -7.74 -8.44
C LYS A 53 14.89 -7.91 -6.99
N GLY A 54 13.59 -8.16 -6.78
CA GLY A 54 12.98 -8.37 -5.48
C GLY A 54 12.16 -9.64 -5.42
N ALA A 55 10.85 -9.52 -5.60
CA ALA A 55 9.93 -10.65 -5.57
C ALA A 55 8.61 -10.38 -6.29
N TYR A 56 7.94 -11.48 -6.70
CA TYR A 56 6.54 -11.52 -7.11
C TYR A 56 5.80 -12.53 -6.23
N ALA A 57 4.59 -12.20 -5.80
CA ALA A 57 3.69 -13.12 -5.13
C ALA A 57 2.23 -12.73 -5.38
N ARG A 58 1.34 -13.74 -5.36
CA ARG A 58 -0.10 -13.48 -5.24
C ARG A 58 -0.38 -12.81 -3.89
N ALA A 59 -1.33 -11.90 -3.92
CA ALA A 59 -1.85 -11.19 -2.75
C ALA A 59 -3.38 -11.30 -2.74
N TYR A 60 -4.02 -10.72 -1.71
CA TYR A 60 -5.47 -10.64 -1.67
C TYR A 60 -6.00 -9.24 -1.34
N THR A 61 -7.24 -9.02 -1.74
CA THR A 61 -8.09 -7.89 -1.35
C THR A 61 -9.43 -8.42 -0.79
N GLY A 62 -10.25 -7.52 -0.28
CA GLY A 62 -11.63 -7.80 0.12
C GLY A 62 -11.85 -8.18 1.58
N GLY A 63 -10.81 -8.07 2.43
CA GLY A 63 -10.91 -8.35 3.86
C GLY A 63 -11.30 -9.79 4.20
N GLU A 64 -11.68 -10.04 5.46
CA GLU A 64 -12.07 -11.38 5.92
C GLU A 64 -13.54 -11.67 5.59
N ILE A 65 -13.80 -12.79 4.90
CA ILE A 65 -15.15 -13.16 4.41
C ILE A 65 -16.09 -13.41 5.59
N GLY A 66 -17.25 -12.76 5.58
CA GLY A 66 -18.29 -12.87 6.61
C GLY A 66 -17.94 -12.18 7.95
N LEU A 67 -16.76 -11.56 8.06
CA LEU A 67 -16.31 -10.89 9.27
C LEU A 67 -16.34 -9.37 9.13
N TYR A 68 -15.96 -8.67 10.21
CA TYR A 68 -16.10 -7.21 10.31
C TYR A 68 -15.38 -6.43 9.22
N SER A 69 -14.25 -6.95 8.72
CA SER A 69 -13.43 -6.30 7.68
C SER A 69 -13.83 -6.64 6.25
N GLN A 70 -14.87 -7.45 6.03
CA GLN A 70 -15.30 -7.83 4.67
C GLN A 70 -15.52 -6.58 3.82
N THR A 71 -14.85 -6.56 2.68
CA THR A 71 -14.74 -5.40 1.82
C THR A 71 -15.06 -5.80 0.37
N PRO A 72 -16.00 -5.14 -0.34
CA PRO A 72 -16.25 -5.43 -1.75
C PRO A 72 -15.00 -5.20 -2.60
N THR A 73 -14.86 -5.98 -3.66
CA THR A 73 -13.72 -5.92 -4.59
C THR A 73 -13.97 -4.91 -5.71
N ILE A 74 -14.15 -3.64 -5.35
CA ILE A 74 -14.49 -2.52 -6.25
C ILE A 74 -13.33 -1.50 -6.26
N SER A 75 -13.06 -0.93 -7.44
CA SER A 75 -11.99 0.02 -7.76
C SER A 75 -11.60 1.01 -6.66
N ALA A 76 -12.45 2.02 -6.39
CA ALA A 76 -12.14 3.06 -5.41
C ALA A 76 -11.95 2.51 -3.98
N ILE A 77 -12.59 1.38 -3.65
CA ILE A 77 -12.41 0.69 -2.38
C ILE A 77 -11.01 0.06 -2.34
N GLY A 78 -10.61 -0.65 -3.39
CA GLY A 78 -9.29 -1.27 -3.53
C GLY A 78 -8.14 -0.25 -3.45
N TYR A 79 -8.27 0.90 -4.14
CA TYR A 79 -7.30 1.99 -4.05
C TYR A 79 -7.20 2.51 -2.63
N THR A 80 -8.35 2.75 -1.99
CA THR A 80 -8.36 3.28 -0.63
C THR A 80 -7.78 2.28 0.35
N ASN A 81 -8.06 0.97 0.19
CA ASN A 81 -7.46 -0.07 1.03
C ASN A 81 -5.93 0.00 1.02
N LEU A 82 -5.35 0.14 -0.18
CA LEU A 82 -3.91 0.32 -0.36
C LEU A 82 -3.46 1.62 0.31
N LEU A 83 -4.07 2.75 -0.06
CA LEU A 83 -3.65 4.10 0.33
C LEU A 83 -3.62 4.28 1.84
N THR A 84 -4.59 3.72 2.57
CA THR A 84 -4.72 3.87 4.02
C THR A 84 -4.14 2.70 4.81
N ALA A 85 -3.79 1.59 4.13
CA ALA A 85 -3.47 0.31 4.75
C ALA A 85 -4.62 -0.25 5.60
N THR A 86 -5.88 0.05 5.26
CA THR A 86 -7.06 -0.37 6.02
C THR A 86 -8.13 -1.02 5.15
N TRP A 87 -9.10 -1.68 5.76
CA TRP A 87 -10.29 -2.20 5.05
C TRP A 87 -11.46 -1.19 5.05
N MET A 88 -12.51 -1.45 4.25
CA MET A 88 -13.64 -0.54 4.02
C MET A 88 -14.34 -0.08 5.30
N ASN A 89 -14.45 -0.96 6.30
CA ASN A 89 -15.07 -0.65 7.59
C ASN A 89 -14.41 0.54 8.33
N LYS A 90 -13.19 0.91 7.94
CA LYS A 90 -12.43 2.04 8.49
C LYS A 90 -12.55 3.28 7.61
N HIS A 91 -12.04 3.21 6.38
CA HIS A 91 -11.93 4.39 5.50
C HIS A 91 -13.26 4.80 4.84
N ASN A 92 -14.33 4.01 4.96
CA ASN A 92 -15.71 4.36 4.55
C ASN A 92 -15.90 4.66 3.03
N VAL A 93 -15.02 4.13 2.18
CA VAL A 93 -15.20 4.18 0.72
C VAL A 93 -15.85 2.87 0.30
N ASN A 94 -17.11 2.92 -0.16
CA ASN A 94 -17.97 1.74 -0.33
C ASN A 94 -18.50 1.54 -1.76
N GLY A 95 -17.92 2.22 -2.74
CA GLY A 95 -18.28 2.14 -4.15
C GLY A 95 -17.45 3.13 -4.98
N ASN A 96 -17.84 3.38 -6.23
CA ASN A 96 -17.16 4.29 -7.17
C ASN A 96 -17.86 5.66 -7.34
N SER A 97 -18.92 5.94 -6.58
CA SER A 97 -19.69 7.18 -6.68
C SER A 97 -20.15 7.65 -5.30
N ASN A 98 -20.46 8.95 -5.18
CA ASN A 98 -20.85 9.59 -3.90
C ASN A 98 -19.86 9.29 -2.75
N LEU A 99 -18.57 9.27 -3.09
CA LEU A 99 -17.50 8.86 -2.21
C LEU A 99 -17.43 9.78 -0.99
N LYS A 100 -17.35 9.19 0.20
CA LYS A 100 -17.18 9.89 1.47
C LYS A 100 -16.03 9.25 2.27
N PRO A 101 -14.78 9.37 1.78
CA PRO A 101 -13.64 8.83 2.51
C PRO A 101 -13.58 9.44 3.91
N ASN A 102 -13.28 8.60 4.89
CA ASN A 102 -12.95 9.06 6.22
C ASN A 102 -11.46 9.39 6.30
N TYR A 103 -11.12 10.67 6.15
CA TYR A 103 -9.74 11.15 6.12
C TYR A 103 -8.98 11.04 7.46
N ASN A 104 -9.65 10.64 8.54
CA ASN A 104 -8.98 10.29 9.80
C ASN A 104 -8.08 9.07 9.61
N TYR A 105 -8.41 8.16 8.68
CA TYR A 105 -7.51 7.10 8.24
C TYR A 105 -6.59 7.67 7.17
N TRP A 106 -5.35 7.98 7.57
CA TRP A 106 -4.43 8.72 6.72
C TRP A 106 -4.01 7.90 5.51
N THR A 107 -4.07 8.53 4.34
CA THR A 107 -3.40 8.01 3.15
C THR A 107 -1.89 8.12 3.30
N ILE A 108 -1.14 7.30 2.56
CA ILE A 108 0.32 7.39 2.52
C ILE A 108 0.82 8.78 2.09
N PHE A 109 0.05 9.52 1.29
CA PHE A 109 0.37 10.90 0.92
C PHE A 109 0.22 11.87 2.07
N ARG A 110 -0.82 11.71 2.90
CA ARG A 110 -0.93 12.47 4.16
C ARG A 110 0.22 12.11 5.11
N ILE A 111 0.55 10.82 5.25
CA ILE A 111 1.70 10.39 6.04
C ILE A 111 3.00 11.06 5.55
N ALA A 112 3.23 11.12 4.23
CA ALA A 112 4.40 11.77 3.64
C ALA A 112 4.44 13.28 3.95
N LYS A 113 3.31 13.98 3.87
CA LYS A 113 3.22 15.43 4.12
C LYS A 113 3.22 15.82 5.60
N GLU A 114 2.98 14.87 6.49
CA GLU A 114 3.07 15.07 7.95
C GLU A 114 4.47 14.70 8.50
N GLN A 115 5.42 14.34 7.63
CA GLN A 115 6.81 14.19 8.03
C GLN A 115 7.45 15.55 8.37
N LYS A 116 8.54 15.51 9.15
CA LYS A 116 9.32 16.72 9.45
C LYS A 116 10.08 17.27 8.25
N GLU A 117 10.46 16.39 7.34
CA GLU A 117 11.10 16.72 6.07
C GLU A 117 10.02 16.92 5.01
N ASP A 118 10.24 17.87 4.10
CA ASP A 118 9.31 18.15 3.00
C ASP A 118 9.52 17.15 1.85
N TYR A 119 8.89 15.98 1.98
CA TYR A 119 8.87 14.95 0.93
C TYR A 119 8.01 15.40 -0.25
N LYS A 120 8.57 15.33 -1.45
CA LYS A 120 7.88 15.62 -2.70
C LYS A 120 7.02 14.45 -3.15
N THR A 121 5.79 14.76 -3.48
CA THR A 121 4.75 13.79 -3.82
C THR A 121 4.22 14.04 -5.22
N ALA A 122 3.91 12.97 -5.94
CA ALA A 122 3.34 13.06 -7.27
C ALA A 122 2.18 12.10 -7.47
N ILE A 123 1.22 12.53 -8.28
CA ILE A 123 0.15 11.67 -8.77
C ILE A 123 0.05 11.77 -10.29
N TYR A 124 0.03 10.61 -10.93
CA TYR A 124 -0.19 10.42 -12.35
C TYR A 124 -1.40 9.49 -12.50
N SER A 125 -2.57 10.03 -12.82
CA SER A 125 -3.83 9.30 -12.67
C SER A 125 -4.74 9.47 -13.87
N SER A 126 -5.28 8.34 -14.34
CA SER A 126 -6.33 8.31 -15.36
C SER A 126 -7.71 8.71 -14.85
N TRP A 127 -7.90 8.83 -13.53
CA TRP A 127 -9.15 9.26 -12.90
C TRP A 127 -8.91 10.41 -11.92
N THR A 128 -9.60 11.54 -12.12
CA THR A 128 -9.36 12.78 -11.35
C THR A 128 -9.74 12.64 -9.86
N ASP A 129 -10.78 11.86 -9.54
CA ASP A 129 -11.26 11.70 -8.16
C ASP A 129 -10.25 10.98 -7.26
N ASN A 130 -9.27 10.27 -7.83
CA ASN A 130 -8.15 9.71 -7.06
C ASN A 130 -7.45 10.81 -6.24
N ARG A 131 -7.21 12.00 -6.81
CA ARG A 131 -6.59 13.12 -6.09
C ARG A 131 -7.62 13.96 -5.32
N THR A 132 -8.66 14.40 -6.01
CA THR A 132 -9.58 15.42 -5.47
C THR A 132 -10.51 14.88 -4.39
N VAL A 133 -10.78 13.57 -4.43
CA VAL A 133 -11.67 12.89 -3.49
C VAL A 133 -10.93 11.86 -2.65
N LEU A 134 -10.29 10.83 -3.22
CA LEU A 134 -9.69 9.75 -2.41
C LEU A 134 -8.51 10.23 -1.56
N LEU A 135 -7.57 10.98 -2.14
CA LEU A 135 -6.53 11.66 -1.36
C LEU A 135 -7.07 12.86 -0.59
N GLY A 136 -8.16 13.47 -1.07
CA GLY A 136 -8.78 14.64 -0.46
C GLY A 136 -7.90 15.88 -0.51
N GLU A 137 -7.20 16.11 -1.63
CA GLU A 137 -6.33 17.27 -1.78
C GLU A 137 -7.07 18.59 -1.51
N GLY A 138 -6.45 19.49 -0.75
CA GLY A 138 -6.97 20.81 -0.39
C GLY A 138 -8.08 20.82 0.66
N LYS A 139 -8.60 19.65 1.07
CA LYS A 139 -9.67 19.55 2.06
C LYS A 139 -9.17 19.87 3.47
N PRO A 140 -9.93 20.59 4.31
CA PRO A 140 -9.55 20.85 5.70
C PRO A 140 -9.26 19.56 6.51
N GLU A 141 -10.04 18.51 6.27
CA GLU A 141 -9.96 17.21 6.96
C GLU A 141 -8.64 16.48 6.71
N THR A 142 -7.96 16.77 5.60
CA THR A 142 -6.64 16.25 5.24
C THR A 142 -5.50 17.19 5.62
N ASN A 143 -5.78 18.17 6.49
CA ASN A 143 -4.87 19.27 6.81
C ASN A 143 -4.44 20.05 5.55
N ARG A 144 -5.38 20.21 4.60
CA ARG A 144 -5.13 20.83 3.29
C ARG A 144 -3.96 20.16 2.56
N LEU A 145 -3.96 18.83 2.53
CA LEU A 145 -2.99 18.02 1.79
C LEU A 145 -2.77 18.63 0.40
N LYS A 146 -1.51 18.74 -0.02
CA LYS A 146 -1.13 19.25 -1.33
C LYS A 146 -0.16 18.29 -2.00
N ILE A 147 -0.44 17.94 -3.24
CA ILE A 147 0.45 17.16 -4.10
C ILE A 147 1.34 18.14 -4.88
N ASP A 148 2.63 17.82 -4.98
CA ASP A 148 3.60 18.74 -5.60
C ASP A 148 3.53 18.67 -7.13
N TYR A 149 3.36 17.46 -7.67
CA TYR A 149 3.29 17.21 -9.10
C TYR A 149 2.00 16.47 -9.44
N VAL A 150 1.16 17.08 -10.27
CA VAL A 150 -0.15 16.55 -10.64
C VAL A 150 -0.25 16.38 -12.15
N LYS A 151 -0.58 15.16 -12.57
CA LYS A 151 -0.87 14.78 -13.96
C LYS A 151 -2.14 13.93 -13.97
N ASP A 152 -3.28 14.61 -13.88
CA ASP A 152 -4.63 14.05 -13.96
C ASP A 152 -5.55 15.02 -14.72
N GLY A 153 -6.88 14.84 -14.66
CA GLY A 153 -7.83 15.68 -15.39
C GLY A 153 -8.13 15.19 -16.81
N TYR A 154 -7.41 14.18 -17.28
CA TYR A 154 -7.54 13.66 -18.65
C TYR A 154 -8.89 13.00 -18.92
N ASP A 155 -9.51 12.40 -17.91
CA ASP A 155 -10.87 11.86 -17.93
C ASP A 155 -11.95 12.94 -18.14
N LEU A 156 -11.63 14.20 -17.82
CA LEU A 156 -12.51 15.35 -18.04
C LEU A 156 -12.22 16.05 -19.39
N ASP A 157 -11.06 15.80 -20.00
CA ASP A 157 -10.62 16.40 -21.26
C ASP A 157 -11.14 15.64 -22.48
N THR A 158 -12.44 15.77 -22.71
CA THR A 158 -13.13 15.17 -23.86
C THR A 158 -12.69 15.72 -25.23
N LYS A 159 -11.89 16.79 -25.25
CA LYS A 159 -11.37 17.37 -26.49
C LYS A 159 -10.13 16.63 -26.96
N ASN A 160 -9.17 16.38 -26.07
CA ASN A 160 -7.94 15.66 -26.40
C ASN A 160 -8.13 14.14 -26.30
N PHE A 161 -9.06 13.67 -25.46
CA PHE A 161 -9.42 12.26 -25.30
C PHE A 161 -10.91 12.05 -25.65
N PRO A 162 -11.32 12.26 -26.91
CA PRO A 162 -12.70 12.09 -27.32
C PRO A 162 -13.13 10.63 -27.17
N LYS A 163 -14.38 10.39 -26.73
CA LYS A 163 -14.92 9.04 -26.51
C LYS A 163 -14.73 8.15 -27.74
N LYS A 164 -14.25 6.93 -27.51
CA LYS A 164 -14.05 5.89 -28.53
C LYS A 164 -14.85 4.65 -28.20
N GLU A 165 -15.09 3.80 -29.21
CA GLU A 165 -15.68 2.48 -29.01
C GLU A 165 -14.87 1.67 -28.00
N LYS A 166 -15.53 0.84 -27.18
CA LYS A 166 -14.92 0.05 -26.10
C LYS A 166 -14.09 0.89 -25.13
N ASP A 167 -14.50 2.15 -24.98
CA ASP A 167 -13.89 3.15 -24.13
C ASP A 167 -12.38 3.35 -24.38
N LEU A 168 -11.88 3.10 -25.60
CA LEU A 168 -10.45 3.19 -25.95
C LEU A 168 -9.79 4.56 -25.66
N HIS A 169 -10.56 5.63 -25.51
CA HIS A 169 -10.05 6.89 -24.98
C HIS A 169 -9.39 6.77 -23.61
N VAL A 170 -9.86 5.86 -22.74
CA VAL A 170 -9.24 5.57 -21.43
C VAL A 170 -7.87 4.91 -21.61
N PHE A 171 -7.70 4.06 -22.64
CA PHE A 171 -6.37 3.56 -23.00
C PHE A 171 -5.43 4.68 -23.46
N ASP A 172 -5.93 5.64 -24.24
CA ASP A 172 -5.13 6.80 -24.65
C ASP A 172 -4.74 7.67 -23.45
N ILE A 173 -5.63 7.79 -22.45
CA ILE A 173 -5.34 8.44 -21.17
C ILE A 173 -4.22 7.70 -20.43
N ASP A 174 -4.31 6.38 -20.27
CA ASP A 174 -3.25 5.56 -19.65
C ASP A 174 -1.90 5.70 -20.39
N GLU A 175 -1.93 5.79 -21.72
CA GLU A 175 -0.73 6.07 -22.52
C GLU A 175 -0.12 7.43 -22.20
N GLN A 176 -0.94 8.46 -21.97
CA GLN A 176 -0.47 9.78 -21.57
C GLN A 176 0.06 9.77 -20.13
N VAL A 177 -0.70 9.17 -19.20
CA VAL A 177 -0.33 9.03 -17.77
C VAL A 177 1.00 8.31 -17.61
N SER A 178 1.23 7.19 -18.31
CA SER A 178 2.49 6.46 -18.23
C SER A 178 3.69 7.24 -18.79
N LYS A 179 3.50 8.07 -19.81
CA LYS A 179 4.54 8.96 -20.36
C LYS A 179 4.87 10.08 -19.38
N ASP A 180 3.85 10.73 -18.82
CA ASP A 180 4.03 11.79 -17.83
C ASP A 180 4.69 11.27 -16.55
N ALA A 181 4.32 10.07 -16.09
CA ALA A 181 4.95 9.41 -14.96
C ALA A 181 6.43 9.13 -15.21
N ALA A 182 6.76 8.54 -16.37
CA ALA A 182 8.14 8.28 -16.74
C ALA A 182 8.97 9.56 -16.87
N GLN A 183 8.40 10.62 -17.46
CA GLN A 183 9.05 11.93 -17.55
C GLN A 183 9.28 12.54 -16.17
N GLY A 184 8.24 12.63 -15.34
CA GLY A 184 8.33 13.23 -14.01
C GLY A 184 9.27 12.46 -13.07
N ILE A 185 9.28 11.13 -13.11
CA ILE A 185 10.27 10.34 -12.36
C ILE A 185 11.69 10.64 -12.83
N ARG A 186 11.90 10.78 -14.14
CA ARG A 186 13.21 11.03 -14.72
C ARG A 186 13.74 12.43 -14.40
N GLU A 187 12.88 13.44 -14.52
CA GLU A 187 13.22 14.86 -14.45
C GLU A 187 13.07 15.43 -13.03
N ASP A 188 11.92 15.23 -12.39
CA ASP A 188 11.57 15.81 -11.09
C ASP A 188 11.92 14.89 -9.90
N ALA A 189 11.89 13.57 -10.11
CA ALA A 189 12.16 12.53 -9.11
C ALA A 189 11.44 12.75 -7.75
N PRO A 190 10.10 12.73 -7.72
CA PRO A 190 9.33 12.82 -6.46
C PRO A 190 9.69 11.69 -5.51
N ASP A 191 9.67 11.95 -4.20
CA ASP A 191 9.95 10.95 -3.16
C ASP A 191 8.91 9.84 -3.07
N LEU A 192 7.64 10.18 -3.33
CA LEU A 192 6.53 9.25 -3.36
C LEU A 192 5.62 9.55 -4.54
N SER A 193 5.44 8.57 -5.42
CA SER A 193 4.60 8.68 -6.61
C SER A 193 3.52 7.59 -6.65
N TRP A 194 2.31 7.97 -7.04
CA TRP A 194 1.24 7.05 -7.41
C TRP A 194 0.97 7.15 -8.91
N VAL A 195 1.01 6.00 -9.59
CA VAL A 195 0.55 5.87 -10.97
C VAL A 195 -0.68 4.97 -11.01
N TYR A 196 -1.74 5.41 -11.68
CA TYR A 196 -2.97 4.65 -11.87
C TYR A 196 -3.26 4.47 -13.36
N LEU A 197 -3.40 3.21 -13.79
CA LEU A 197 -3.74 2.80 -15.16
C LEU A 197 -5.09 2.05 -15.12
N TRP A 198 -6.08 2.56 -15.85
CA TRP A 198 -7.48 2.19 -15.74
C TRP A 198 -7.91 1.13 -16.77
N TYR A 199 -7.46 1.23 -18.03
CA TYR A 199 -8.15 0.62 -19.16
C TYR A 199 -8.26 -0.91 -19.14
N THR A 200 -7.37 -1.61 -18.44
CA THR A 200 -7.53 -3.06 -18.25
C THR A 200 -8.84 -3.40 -17.54
N ASP A 201 -9.36 -2.51 -16.69
CA ASP A 201 -10.66 -2.72 -16.09
C ASP A 201 -11.81 -2.60 -17.12
N ASP A 202 -11.81 -1.54 -17.92
CA ASP A 202 -12.80 -1.35 -19.00
C ASP A 202 -12.73 -2.48 -20.04
N ALA A 203 -11.53 -2.94 -20.38
CA ALA A 203 -11.33 -4.04 -21.33
C ALA A 203 -11.94 -5.35 -20.83
N GLY A 204 -11.79 -5.66 -19.54
CA GLY A 204 -12.38 -6.84 -18.94
C GLY A 204 -13.91 -6.72 -18.84
N HIS A 205 -14.45 -5.59 -18.42
CA HIS A 205 -15.90 -5.34 -18.45
C HIS A 205 -16.50 -5.54 -19.86
N SER A 206 -15.84 -4.98 -20.88
CA SER A 206 -16.31 -5.02 -22.26
C SER A 206 -16.24 -6.41 -22.88
N MET A 207 -15.13 -7.14 -22.69
CA MET A 207 -14.82 -8.35 -23.46
C MET A 207 -14.68 -9.62 -22.62
N GLY A 208 -14.52 -9.52 -21.31
CA GLY A 208 -14.23 -10.64 -20.43
C GLY A 208 -12.84 -11.23 -20.66
N ASN A 209 -12.63 -12.46 -20.18
CA ASN A 209 -11.41 -13.21 -20.46
C ASN A 209 -11.27 -13.48 -21.97
N GLY A 210 -10.07 -13.30 -22.52
CA GLY A 210 -9.76 -13.64 -23.91
C GLY A 210 -8.67 -12.76 -24.51
N GLU A 211 -8.37 -12.97 -25.79
CA GLU A 211 -7.25 -12.31 -26.49
C GLU A 211 -7.30 -10.78 -26.42
N TYR A 212 -8.50 -10.19 -26.37
CA TYR A 212 -8.65 -8.74 -26.22
C TYR A 212 -8.09 -8.27 -24.88
N PHE A 213 -8.52 -8.87 -23.77
CA PHE A 213 -8.03 -8.52 -22.44
C PHE A 213 -6.53 -8.81 -22.32
N ASP A 214 -6.07 -9.95 -22.86
CA ASP A 214 -4.65 -10.32 -22.90
C ASP A 214 -3.79 -9.26 -23.59
N ALA A 215 -4.27 -8.74 -24.72
CA ALA A 215 -3.58 -7.70 -25.46
C ALA A 215 -3.43 -6.41 -24.63
N TYR A 216 -4.45 -6.04 -23.85
CA TYR A 216 -4.39 -4.84 -23.02
C TYR A 216 -3.59 -5.04 -21.73
N VAL A 217 -3.55 -6.24 -21.15
CA VAL A 217 -2.61 -6.56 -20.07
C VAL A 217 -1.15 -6.43 -20.56
N ARG A 218 -0.85 -6.89 -21.78
CA ARG A 218 0.50 -6.71 -22.37
C ARG A 218 0.82 -5.24 -22.65
N LYS A 219 -0.16 -4.44 -23.07
CA LYS A 219 0.03 -2.99 -23.26
C LYS A 219 0.25 -2.27 -21.93
N ALA A 220 -0.47 -2.66 -20.87
CA ALA A 220 -0.23 -2.14 -19.52
C ALA A 220 1.18 -2.49 -19.02
N ASP A 221 1.69 -3.70 -19.29
CA ASP A 221 3.09 -4.04 -19.00
C ASP A 221 4.09 -3.13 -19.76
N ALA A 222 3.80 -2.78 -21.01
CA ALA A 222 4.60 -1.83 -21.77
C ALA A 222 4.53 -0.39 -21.21
N GLN A 223 3.39 0.03 -20.66
CA GLN A 223 3.24 1.29 -19.93
C GLN A 223 4.09 1.30 -18.66
N VAL A 224 4.09 0.20 -17.89
CA VAL A 224 4.97 0.00 -16.73
C VAL A 224 6.44 0.01 -17.13
N SER A 225 6.78 -0.54 -18.31
CA SER A 225 8.15 -0.53 -18.84
C SER A 225 8.75 0.87 -18.90
N ARG A 226 7.99 1.87 -19.35
CA ARG A 226 8.45 3.27 -19.41
C ARG A 226 8.83 3.82 -18.04
N ILE A 227 7.99 3.54 -17.04
CA ILE A 227 8.20 3.95 -15.64
C ILE A 227 9.44 3.25 -15.09
N TRP A 228 9.58 1.95 -15.36
CA TRP A 228 10.72 1.16 -14.89
C TRP A 228 12.05 1.62 -15.50
N GLU A 229 12.09 1.97 -16.79
CA GLU A 229 13.27 2.56 -17.42
C GLU A 229 13.64 3.92 -16.81
N ALA A 230 12.65 4.75 -16.44
CA ALA A 230 12.90 6.01 -15.76
C ALA A 230 13.54 5.78 -14.37
N VAL A 231 13.03 4.82 -13.61
CA VAL A 231 13.62 4.42 -12.31
C VAL A 231 15.04 3.90 -12.48
N LYS A 232 15.29 2.96 -13.41
CA LYS A 232 16.63 2.43 -13.68
C LYS A 232 17.61 3.53 -14.09
N TYR A 233 17.15 4.52 -14.87
CA TYR A 233 17.95 5.69 -15.19
C TYR A 233 18.29 6.50 -13.93
N ARG A 234 17.31 6.76 -13.07
CA ARG A 234 17.53 7.48 -11.81
C ARG A 234 18.55 6.77 -10.92
N GLU A 235 18.38 5.47 -10.66
CA GLU A 235 19.31 4.69 -9.83
C GLU A 235 20.74 4.59 -10.40
N LYS A 236 20.89 4.66 -11.73
CA LYS A 236 22.19 4.63 -12.41
C LYS A 236 22.91 5.97 -12.40
N HIS A 237 22.17 7.06 -12.50
CA HIS A 237 22.74 8.40 -12.73
C HIS A 237 22.68 9.33 -11.52
N PHE A 238 21.87 8.98 -10.52
CA PHE A 238 21.68 9.72 -9.28
C PHE A 238 21.87 8.74 -8.12
N ASP A 239 22.35 9.22 -6.97
CA ASP A 239 22.59 8.38 -5.79
C ASP A 239 21.27 8.03 -5.07
N GLU A 240 20.38 7.38 -5.81
CA GLU A 240 19.01 7.07 -5.42
C GLU A 240 18.82 5.55 -5.29
N GLU A 241 17.91 5.18 -4.38
CA GLU A 241 17.42 3.82 -4.17
C GLU A 241 15.90 3.84 -4.28
N TRP A 242 15.34 3.12 -5.26
CA TRP A 242 13.91 3.17 -5.53
C TRP A 242 13.20 1.90 -5.08
N MET A 243 12.04 2.06 -4.44
CA MET A 243 11.06 1.00 -4.27
C MET A 243 9.97 1.14 -5.32
N VAL A 244 9.88 0.16 -6.21
CA VAL A 244 8.82 0.01 -7.18
C VAL A 244 7.86 -1.06 -6.69
N VAL A 245 6.56 -0.76 -6.66
CA VAL A 245 5.50 -1.73 -6.35
C VAL A 245 4.47 -1.70 -7.47
N ILE A 246 4.24 -2.82 -8.13
CA ILE A 246 3.17 -2.98 -9.12
C ILE A 246 2.13 -3.95 -8.55
N THR A 247 0.85 -3.58 -8.64
CA THR A 247 -0.27 -4.38 -8.15
C THR A 247 -1.52 -4.16 -9.01
N THR A 248 -2.54 -4.96 -8.74
CA THR A 248 -3.95 -4.66 -9.05
C THR A 248 -4.70 -4.38 -7.74
N ASP A 249 -5.83 -3.72 -7.81
CA ASP A 249 -6.69 -3.37 -6.68
C ASP A 249 -7.76 -4.45 -6.39
N HIS A 250 -8.25 -5.11 -7.45
CA HIS A 250 -9.06 -6.31 -7.41
C HIS A 250 -8.72 -7.28 -8.54
N GLY A 251 -9.23 -8.50 -8.42
CA GLY A 251 -9.29 -9.46 -9.52
C GLY A 251 -10.63 -9.38 -10.25
N ARG A 252 -11.10 -10.52 -10.77
CA ARG A 252 -12.37 -10.59 -11.52
C ARG A 252 -13.13 -11.88 -11.29
N ASP A 253 -14.41 -11.89 -11.63
CA ASP A 253 -15.23 -13.10 -11.65
C ASP A 253 -14.72 -14.11 -12.69
N LEU A 254 -15.36 -15.29 -12.77
CA LEU A 254 -14.94 -16.35 -13.69
C LEU A 254 -15.07 -15.98 -15.18
N THR A 255 -15.96 -15.05 -15.54
CA THR A 255 -16.13 -14.59 -16.92
C THR A 255 -15.08 -13.55 -17.30
N GLY A 256 -14.47 -12.89 -16.31
CA GLY A 256 -13.60 -11.74 -16.50
C GLY A 256 -14.35 -10.44 -16.77
N ARG A 257 -15.69 -10.43 -16.67
CA ARG A 257 -16.51 -9.24 -16.93
C ARG A 257 -16.96 -8.53 -15.67
N GLY A 258 -17.12 -9.26 -14.57
CA GLY A 258 -17.57 -8.71 -13.29
C GLY A 258 -16.48 -8.70 -12.23
N HIS A 259 -16.76 -7.95 -11.18
CA HIS A 259 -16.05 -7.96 -9.90
C HIS A 259 -16.97 -7.29 -8.85
N GLY A 260 -16.50 -7.18 -7.60
CA GLY A 260 -17.25 -6.62 -6.47
C GLY A 260 -17.68 -7.66 -5.44
N GLY A 261 -17.67 -8.95 -5.81
CA GLY A 261 -17.96 -10.07 -4.92
C GLY A 261 -16.77 -10.52 -4.07
N GLN A 262 -16.89 -11.74 -3.53
CA GLN A 262 -15.91 -12.39 -2.66
C GLN A 262 -15.40 -13.72 -3.22
N SER A 263 -15.56 -13.98 -4.53
CA SER A 263 -14.99 -15.19 -5.10
C SER A 263 -13.46 -15.16 -5.00
N LEU A 264 -12.83 -16.34 -4.98
CA LEU A 264 -11.38 -16.44 -4.88
C LEU A 264 -10.68 -15.59 -5.97
N ARG A 265 -11.18 -15.62 -7.20
CA ARG A 265 -10.56 -14.88 -8.32
C ARG A 265 -10.77 -13.37 -8.22
N GLU A 266 -11.92 -12.91 -7.74
CA GLU A 266 -12.16 -11.48 -7.47
C GLU A 266 -11.25 -10.94 -6.37
N ARG A 267 -10.96 -11.76 -5.36
CA ARG A 267 -10.09 -11.39 -4.24
C ARG A 267 -8.60 -11.53 -4.55
N THR A 268 -8.22 -12.36 -5.53
CA THR A 268 -6.81 -12.65 -5.82
C THR A 268 -6.17 -11.53 -6.61
N THR A 269 -5.34 -10.75 -5.93
CA THR A 269 -4.45 -9.73 -6.50
C THR A 269 -3.01 -10.28 -6.53
N TRP A 270 -2.03 -9.41 -6.74
CA TRP A 270 -0.61 -9.76 -6.81
C TRP A 270 0.24 -8.53 -6.54
N ILE A 271 1.45 -8.73 -6.05
CA ILE A 271 2.43 -7.68 -5.85
C ILE A 271 3.73 -8.09 -6.53
N SER A 272 4.28 -7.21 -7.38
CA SER A 272 5.64 -7.27 -7.89
C SER A 272 6.46 -6.11 -7.33
N THR A 273 7.67 -6.38 -6.85
CA THR A 273 8.55 -5.34 -6.33
C THR A 273 10.03 -5.64 -6.57
N ASN A 274 10.84 -4.59 -6.70
CA ASN A 274 12.29 -4.67 -6.92
C ASN A 274 13.11 -4.75 -5.63
N VAL A 275 12.49 -4.56 -4.46
CA VAL A 275 13.21 -4.54 -3.18
C VAL A 275 13.26 -5.91 -2.51
N ARG A 276 14.24 -6.10 -1.62
CA ARG A 276 14.34 -7.33 -0.81
C ARG A 276 13.18 -7.44 0.16
N VAL A 277 12.37 -8.48 -0.03
CA VAL A 277 11.22 -8.79 0.83
C VAL A 277 11.58 -9.73 2.00
N ASN A 278 10.73 -9.74 3.02
CA ASN A 278 10.81 -10.65 4.16
C ASN A 278 10.01 -11.94 3.93
N ASN A 279 9.94 -12.80 4.95
CA ASN A 279 9.25 -14.09 4.84
C ASN A 279 7.72 -13.98 4.77
N HIS A 280 7.11 -12.87 5.20
CA HIS A 280 5.66 -12.66 5.09
C HIS A 280 5.21 -12.71 3.62
N PHE A 281 5.97 -12.05 2.74
CA PHE A 281 5.71 -11.99 1.30
C PHE A 281 5.57 -13.36 0.62
N LYS A 282 6.17 -14.41 1.19
CA LYS A 282 6.23 -15.76 0.60
C LYS A 282 5.23 -16.76 1.20
N LYS A 283 4.41 -16.34 2.18
CA LYS A 283 3.54 -17.25 2.96
C LYS A 283 2.10 -17.37 2.46
N GLY A 284 1.75 -16.68 1.37
CA GLY A 284 0.39 -16.70 0.79
C GLY A 284 -0.63 -15.87 1.57
N GLU A 285 -0.15 -14.93 2.39
CA GLU A 285 -0.95 -14.12 3.32
C GLU A 285 -0.77 -12.61 3.03
N LEU A 286 -0.12 -12.32 1.91
CA LEU A 286 0.15 -10.97 1.45
C LEU A 286 -1.16 -10.31 1.04
N SER A 287 -1.40 -9.10 1.50
CA SER A 287 -2.63 -8.36 1.21
C SER A 287 -2.32 -7.02 0.54
N ILE A 288 -3.30 -6.43 -0.12
CA ILE A 288 -3.15 -5.09 -0.70
C ILE A 288 -2.85 -4.02 0.37
N THR A 289 -3.33 -4.21 1.60
CA THR A 289 -3.09 -3.27 2.70
C THR A 289 -1.63 -3.31 3.19
N ASP A 290 -0.85 -4.34 2.84
CA ASP A 290 0.57 -4.48 3.20
C ASP A 290 1.50 -3.51 2.45
N ILE A 291 1.03 -2.89 1.36
CA ILE A 291 1.84 -2.02 0.49
C ILE A 291 2.24 -0.74 1.21
N THR A 292 1.28 0.00 1.77
CA THR A 292 1.56 1.28 2.44
C THR A 292 2.52 1.14 3.63
N PRO A 293 2.34 0.19 4.56
CA PRO A 293 3.30 -0.04 5.66
C PRO A 293 4.70 -0.38 5.13
N SER A 294 4.80 -1.08 4.01
CA SER A 294 6.08 -1.43 3.38
C SER A 294 6.79 -0.22 2.79
N ILE A 295 6.05 0.65 2.09
CA ILE A 295 6.61 1.90 1.54
C ILE A 295 7.00 2.85 2.69
N CYS A 296 6.15 3.03 3.71
CA CYS A 296 6.49 3.83 4.89
C CYS A 296 7.78 3.34 5.55
N ARG A 297 7.93 2.02 5.71
CA ARG A 297 9.15 1.43 6.26
C ARG A 297 10.37 1.63 5.37
N PHE A 298 10.21 1.48 4.05
CA PHE A 298 11.30 1.70 3.09
C PHE A 298 11.80 3.15 3.14
N LEU A 299 10.89 4.13 3.08
CA LEU A 299 11.18 5.57 3.12
C LEU A 299 11.51 6.10 4.52
N ASN A 300 11.44 5.26 5.56
CA ASN A 300 11.62 5.63 6.98
C ASN A 300 10.60 6.68 7.48
N PHE A 301 9.39 6.68 6.93
CA PHE A 301 8.31 7.55 7.41
C PHE A 301 7.90 7.19 8.83
N LYS A 302 7.72 8.23 9.66
CA LYS A 302 7.18 8.11 11.01
C LYS A 302 5.67 8.22 10.93
N VAL A 303 4.99 7.13 11.26
CA VAL A 303 3.52 7.09 11.37
C VAL A 303 3.16 7.33 12.85
N PRO A 304 2.31 8.32 13.18
CA PRO A 304 1.83 8.51 14.55
C PRO A 304 1.17 7.24 15.07
N GLN A 305 1.34 6.92 16.36
CA GLN A 305 0.82 5.68 16.94
C GLN A 305 -0.70 5.53 16.75
N SER A 306 -1.46 6.62 16.89
CA SER A 306 -2.92 6.62 16.71
C SER A 306 -3.35 6.20 15.30
N VAL A 307 -2.58 6.60 14.27
CA VAL A 307 -2.80 6.19 12.88
C VAL A 307 -2.28 4.78 12.65
N LEU A 308 -1.08 4.49 13.16
CA LEU A 308 -0.40 3.21 12.99
C LEU A 308 -1.27 2.06 13.52
N TRP A 309 -1.83 2.22 14.72
CA TRP A 309 -2.67 1.19 15.36
C TRP A 309 -3.98 0.92 14.66
N GLU A 310 -4.37 1.76 13.70
CA GLU A 310 -5.54 1.53 12.86
C GLU A 310 -5.21 0.82 11.54
N GLN A 311 -3.94 0.66 11.18
CA GLN A 311 -3.54 -0.04 9.96
C GLN A 311 -3.74 -1.56 10.11
N ASP A 312 -4.38 -2.16 9.11
CA ASP A 312 -4.60 -3.60 9.00
C ASP A 312 -3.38 -4.30 8.37
N GLY A 313 -2.62 -3.58 7.54
CA GLY A 313 -1.52 -4.13 6.76
C GLY A 313 -0.24 -4.40 7.56
N LEU A 314 0.52 -5.39 7.11
CA LEU A 314 1.80 -5.80 7.67
C LEU A 314 2.93 -5.55 6.65
N PRO A 315 4.01 -4.83 7.00
CA PRO A 315 5.08 -4.57 6.07
C PRO A 315 5.80 -5.85 5.61
N PHE A 316 5.96 -5.98 4.29
CA PHE A 316 6.69 -7.08 3.65
C PHE A 316 8.19 -6.81 3.47
N VAL A 317 8.69 -5.67 3.97
CA VAL A 317 10.13 -5.37 4.06
C VAL A 317 10.57 -5.28 5.52
N GLY A 318 11.85 -5.57 5.80
CA GLY A 318 12.38 -5.58 7.16
C GLY A 318 11.85 -6.73 8.04
N LYS A 319 12.15 -6.68 9.34
CA LYS A 319 11.80 -7.75 10.28
C LYS A 319 10.32 -7.68 10.68
N VAL A 320 9.78 -8.84 11.03
CA VAL A 320 8.42 -9.04 11.55
C VAL A 320 8.49 -10.11 12.64
N ASN A 321 7.90 -9.85 13.80
CA ASN A 321 7.82 -10.80 14.90
C ASN A 321 6.54 -11.61 14.89
N ILE A 322 5.40 -10.99 14.54
CA ILE A 322 4.08 -11.64 14.56
C ILE A 322 3.28 -11.31 13.30
N SER A 323 2.40 -12.21 12.86
CA SER A 323 1.47 -12.00 11.74
C SER A 323 0.12 -12.68 12.00
N ASN A 324 -0.86 -12.46 11.11
CA ASN A 324 -2.13 -13.20 11.08
C ASN A 324 -2.91 -13.15 12.39
N LEU A 325 -3.20 -11.95 12.89
CA LEU A 325 -4.05 -11.81 14.06
C LEU A 325 -5.49 -12.11 13.70
N HIS A 326 -6.10 -13.07 14.39
CA HIS A 326 -7.53 -13.34 14.33
C HIS A 326 -8.15 -13.19 15.71
N ALA A 327 -9.38 -12.67 15.77
CA ALA A 327 -10.21 -12.62 16.97
C ALA A 327 -11.44 -13.50 16.76
N MET A 328 -11.68 -14.43 17.68
CA MET A 328 -12.83 -15.34 17.64
C MET A 328 -13.64 -15.20 18.93
N PRO A 329 -14.91 -14.78 18.87
CA PRO A 329 -15.79 -14.83 20.03
C PRO A 329 -15.94 -16.25 20.57
N TYR A 330 -15.95 -16.41 21.89
CA TYR A 330 -16.12 -17.68 22.60
C TYR A 330 -16.80 -17.41 23.96
N ASP A 331 -18.08 -17.75 24.09
CA ASP A 331 -18.90 -17.44 25.29
C ASP A 331 -18.75 -15.96 25.70
N ASP A 332 -18.38 -15.68 26.96
CA ASP A 332 -18.10 -14.33 27.50
C ASP A 332 -16.64 -13.86 27.25
N ALA A 333 -15.97 -14.41 26.24
CA ALA A 333 -14.57 -14.16 25.95
C ALA A 333 -14.31 -13.96 24.45
N ILE A 334 -13.14 -13.41 24.14
CA ILE A 334 -12.59 -13.37 22.78
C ILE A 334 -11.23 -14.05 22.79
N CYS A 335 -11.08 -15.07 21.95
CA CYS A 335 -9.82 -15.76 21.72
C CYS A 335 -9.06 -15.06 20.59
N LEU A 336 -7.95 -14.41 20.94
CA LEU A 336 -6.99 -13.88 19.99
C LEU A 336 -6.01 -14.98 19.61
N SER A 337 -5.67 -15.09 18.33
CA SER A 337 -4.62 -15.98 17.83
C SER A 337 -3.73 -15.28 16.81
N TRP A 338 -2.45 -15.63 16.77
CA TRP A 338 -1.47 -15.07 15.84
C TRP A 338 -0.38 -16.08 15.48
N LYS A 339 0.35 -15.79 14.40
CA LYS A 339 1.55 -16.52 14.01
C LYS A 339 2.79 -15.83 14.57
N CYS A 340 3.73 -16.63 15.08
CA CYS A 340 5.06 -16.15 15.46
C CYS A 340 6.00 -16.31 14.28
N CYS A 341 6.53 -15.20 13.77
CA CYS A 341 7.40 -15.13 12.60
C CYS A 341 8.89 -15.18 12.96
N SER A 342 9.29 -14.58 14.09
CA SER A 342 10.69 -14.58 14.52
C SER A 342 10.84 -14.38 16.03
N GLY A 343 11.81 -15.08 16.60
CA GLY A 343 12.17 -14.98 18.02
C GLY A 343 11.11 -15.50 18.98
N ASP A 344 11.40 -15.35 20.27
CA ASP A 344 10.40 -15.33 21.33
C ASP A 344 10.52 -13.96 21.99
N VAL A 345 9.54 -13.08 21.75
CA VAL A 345 9.60 -11.67 22.14
C VAL A 345 8.35 -11.30 22.96
N PRO A 346 8.41 -10.25 23.81
CA PRO A 346 7.20 -9.77 24.46
C PRO A 346 6.21 -9.21 23.42
N VAL A 347 4.93 -9.50 23.61
CA VAL A 347 3.80 -9.01 22.83
C VAL A 347 2.81 -8.38 23.80
N LYS A 348 2.66 -7.06 23.71
CA LYS A 348 1.65 -6.34 24.49
C LYS A 348 0.30 -6.42 23.80
N ILE A 349 -0.75 -6.64 24.57
CA ILE A 349 -2.12 -6.79 24.05
C ILE A 349 -2.94 -5.62 24.55
N TYR A 350 -3.55 -4.88 23.63
CA TYR A 350 -4.42 -3.75 23.92
C TYR A 350 -5.83 -4.00 23.40
N VAL A 351 -6.81 -3.41 24.07
CA VAL A 351 -8.20 -3.35 23.60
C VAL A 351 -8.74 -1.92 23.64
N ALA A 352 -9.53 -1.56 22.64
CA ALA A 352 -10.41 -0.38 22.69
C ALA A 352 -11.86 -0.83 22.50
N CYS A 353 -12.75 -0.25 23.30
CA CYS A 353 -14.19 -0.55 23.31
C CYS A 353 -15.02 0.50 22.54
N ALA A 354 -14.36 1.42 21.84
CA ALA A 354 -14.98 2.51 21.09
C ALA A 354 -14.20 2.78 19.80
N ASN A 355 -14.74 3.65 18.95
CA ASN A 355 -14.11 4.11 17.71
C ASN A 355 -14.25 5.64 17.58
N GLN A 356 -13.68 6.35 18.57
CA GLN A 356 -13.57 7.80 18.54
C GLN A 356 -12.65 8.26 17.42
N PHE A 357 -11.69 7.43 17.00
CA PHE A 357 -10.80 7.70 15.87
C PHE A 357 -11.56 8.02 14.58
N LYS A 358 -12.66 7.31 14.31
CA LYS A 358 -13.52 7.57 13.14
C LYS A 358 -14.01 9.02 13.08
N GLU A 359 -14.22 9.66 14.22
CA GLU A 359 -14.74 11.01 14.35
C GLU A 359 -13.63 12.06 14.58
N GLY A 360 -12.35 11.67 14.43
CA GLY A 360 -11.19 12.54 14.60
C GLY A 360 -10.69 12.64 16.05
N GLY A 361 -11.24 11.85 16.97
CA GLY A 361 -10.77 11.73 18.35
C GLY A 361 -9.69 10.66 18.53
N GLU A 362 -9.32 10.39 19.78
CA GLU A 362 -8.38 9.30 20.13
C GLU A 362 -9.11 8.19 20.87
N ASP A 363 -8.87 6.94 20.47
CA ASP A 363 -9.41 5.81 21.21
C ASP A 363 -8.66 5.58 22.52
N LYS A 364 -9.41 5.26 23.58
CA LYS A 364 -8.85 4.82 24.85
C LYS A 364 -8.45 3.34 24.76
N TRP A 365 -7.15 3.10 24.67
CA TRP A 365 -6.59 1.75 24.69
C TRP A 365 -6.27 1.28 26.11
N ILE A 366 -6.77 0.10 26.45
CA ILE A 366 -6.54 -0.58 27.73
C ILE A 366 -5.50 -1.68 27.49
N GLU A 367 -4.36 -1.64 28.20
CA GLU A 367 -3.40 -2.75 28.20
C GLU A 367 -4.00 -3.92 28.99
N LEU A 368 -4.11 -5.08 28.34
CA LEU A 368 -4.68 -6.29 28.93
C LEU A 368 -3.60 -7.17 29.58
N ASP A 369 -2.52 -7.43 28.84
CA ASP A 369 -1.42 -8.29 29.29
C ASP A 369 -0.18 -8.10 28.38
N THR A 370 0.96 -8.61 28.82
CA THR A 370 2.16 -8.82 28.00
C THR A 370 2.50 -10.31 27.99
N VAL A 371 2.30 -10.95 26.84
CA VAL A 371 2.59 -12.38 26.63
C VAL A 371 3.84 -12.58 25.78
N ARG A 372 4.23 -13.84 25.57
CA ARG A 372 5.34 -14.20 24.69
C ARG A 372 4.81 -14.48 23.28
N SER A 373 5.55 -14.08 22.24
CA SER A 373 5.13 -14.30 20.85
C SER A 373 4.90 -15.78 20.52
N LYS A 374 5.62 -16.71 21.19
CA LYS A 374 5.40 -18.16 21.06
C LYS A 374 4.12 -18.69 21.74
N SER A 375 3.46 -17.91 22.58
CA SER A 375 2.15 -18.28 23.15
C SER A 375 1.09 -18.44 22.06
N LYS A 376 1.19 -17.67 20.96
CA LYS A 376 0.32 -17.71 19.75
C LYS A 376 -1.18 -17.48 19.97
N GLN A 377 -1.63 -17.43 21.21
CA GLN A 377 -3.01 -17.18 21.56
C GLN A 377 -3.13 -16.46 22.90
N TYR A 378 -4.23 -15.75 23.08
CA TYR A 378 -4.59 -15.09 24.33
C TYR A 378 -6.13 -15.04 24.46
N LYS A 379 -6.65 -15.40 25.64
CA LYS A 379 -8.10 -15.36 25.91
C LYS A 379 -8.44 -14.08 26.67
N VAL A 380 -9.15 -13.18 26.02
CA VAL A 380 -9.65 -11.93 26.60
C VAL A 380 -10.95 -12.21 27.34
N ASN A 381 -11.00 -11.88 28.63
CA ASN A 381 -12.24 -11.92 29.42
C ASN A 381 -13.02 -10.61 29.25
N LEU A 382 -14.26 -10.68 28.74
CA LEU A 382 -15.08 -9.49 28.48
C LEU A 382 -15.76 -8.93 29.74
N GLN A 383 -15.93 -9.73 30.80
CA GLN A 383 -16.65 -9.30 32.01
C GLN A 383 -15.98 -8.12 32.73
N GLY A 384 -14.66 -7.94 32.53
CA GLY A 384 -13.89 -6.82 33.08
C GLY A 384 -13.79 -5.60 32.16
N LEU A 385 -14.38 -5.65 30.96
CA LEU A 385 -14.28 -4.58 29.98
C LEU A 385 -15.56 -3.73 29.92
N PRO A 386 -15.46 -2.44 29.53
CA PRO A 386 -16.62 -1.66 29.17
C PRO A 386 -17.45 -2.38 28.11
N LYS A 387 -18.76 -2.50 28.34
CA LYS A 387 -19.70 -3.07 27.37
C LYS A 387 -19.62 -2.31 26.06
N SER A 388 -19.52 -3.04 24.95
CA SER A 388 -19.50 -2.48 23.61
C SER A 388 -20.08 -3.47 22.60
N ASP A 389 -20.57 -2.93 21.49
CA ASP A 389 -21.07 -3.71 20.34
C ASP A 389 -19.92 -4.25 19.45
N PHE A 390 -18.69 -3.81 19.72
CA PHE A 390 -17.48 -4.31 19.07
C PHE A 390 -16.23 -4.00 19.92
N TYR A 391 -15.15 -4.71 19.63
CA TYR A 391 -13.85 -4.50 20.23
C TYR A 391 -12.79 -4.37 19.14
N LYS A 392 -11.85 -3.43 19.35
CA LYS A 392 -10.60 -3.34 18.58
C LYS A 392 -9.48 -3.95 19.41
N PHE A 393 -8.65 -4.78 18.79
CA PHE A 393 -7.46 -5.33 19.42
C PHE A 393 -6.22 -4.90 18.68
N VAL A 394 -5.17 -4.56 19.44
CA VAL A 394 -3.84 -4.31 18.90
C VAL A 394 -2.83 -5.17 19.66
N LEU A 395 -2.04 -5.93 18.92
CA LEU A 395 -0.87 -6.64 19.45
C LEU A 395 0.39 -5.89 19.04
N VAL A 396 1.22 -5.50 20.01
CA VAL A 396 2.46 -4.76 19.76
C VAL A 396 3.66 -5.64 20.11
N ALA A 397 4.47 -5.96 19.10
CA ALA A 397 5.78 -6.58 19.23
C ALA A 397 6.89 -5.57 18.85
N PRO A 398 8.17 -5.84 19.16
CA PRO A 398 9.27 -4.90 18.88
C PRO A 398 9.38 -4.44 17.43
N GLU A 399 9.16 -5.35 16.46
CA GLU A 399 9.39 -5.09 15.03
C GLU A 399 8.10 -4.76 14.25
N ASN A 400 6.93 -5.04 14.82
CA ASN A 400 5.64 -4.75 14.18
C ASN A 400 4.48 -4.79 15.17
N HIS A 401 3.33 -4.27 14.75
CA HIS A 401 2.05 -4.46 15.43
C HIS A 401 1.10 -5.23 14.50
N LEU A 402 -0.05 -5.66 15.04
CA LEU A 402 -1.19 -6.20 14.30
C LEU A 402 -2.47 -5.60 14.87
N ASN A 403 -3.47 -5.37 14.01
CA ASN A 403 -4.79 -4.89 14.39
C ASN A 403 -5.86 -5.90 13.95
N CYS A 404 -6.92 -6.07 14.75
CA CYS A 404 -8.15 -6.71 14.29
C CYS A 404 -9.36 -6.15 15.05
N TRP A 405 -10.52 -6.17 14.40
CA TRP A 405 -11.80 -5.74 14.99
C TRP A 405 -12.79 -6.90 14.95
N THR A 406 -13.57 -7.07 16.02
CA THR A 406 -14.65 -8.06 16.09
C THR A 406 -15.86 -7.48 16.78
N LYS A 407 -17.04 -7.95 16.38
CA LYS A 407 -18.28 -7.72 17.14
C LYS A 407 -18.40 -8.73 18.26
#